data_AF-A0A964NIY0-F1
#
_entry.id   AF-A0A964NIY0-F1
#
_cell.length_a   1.000
_cell.length_b   1.000
_cell.length_c   1.000
_cell.angle_alpha   90.00
_cell.angle_beta   90.00
_cell.angle_gamma   90.00
#
_symmetry.space_group_name_H-M   'P 1'
#
loop_
_entity.id
_entity.type
_entity.pdbx_description
1 polymer ?
#
loop_
_entity_poly.entity_id
_entity_poly.type
_entity_poly.pdbx_seq_one_letter_code
_entity_poly.pdbx_strand_id
1 'polypeptide(L)'
;MVKKIKKKISKGAEKTAWLLGFDDEGEAAVYVHQHGSTPPGQLHRVKTDHERCGPVVMCCERARPPFAAAVPALCERATQWRVQPAGHLKGWFEGGLETMYFVLCDANDAAVFYTFALARPQALDLLFGRTKPDMYRLPEFKMVKPDHDVEPSSTPARVIDVSPDGPTDELSSTP
;
A
#
# COMPACT_ATOMS: atom_id res chain seq x y z
N MET A 1 16.95 -53.15 -27.51
CA MET A 1 16.95 -52.88 -26.05
C MET A 1 16.94 -51.36 -25.85
N VAL A 2 15.76 -50.75 -25.69
CA VAL A 2 15.61 -49.28 -25.65
C VAL A 2 15.73 -48.79 -24.20
N LYS A 3 16.81 -48.07 -23.89
CA LYS A 3 17.03 -47.47 -22.56
C LYS A 3 16.00 -46.35 -22.36
N LYS A 4 15.00 -46.59 -21.50
CA LYS A 4 14.06 -45.56 -21.03
C LYS A 4 14.82 -44.55 -20.18
N ILE A 5 15.10 -43.38 -20.72
CA ILE A 5 15.57 -42.22 -19.95
C ILE A 5 14.40 -41.74 -19.09
N LYS A 6 14.42 -42.07 -17.79
CA LYS A 6 13.52 -41.47 -16.80
C LYS A 6 13.92 -40.01 -16.67
N LYS A 7 13.21 -39.13 -17.37
CA LYS A 7 13.27 -37.67 -17.15
C LYS A 7 12.84 -37.41 -15.70
N LYS A 8 13.81 -37.13 -14.82
CA LYS A 8 13.53 -36.63 -13.47
C LYS A 8 12.87 -35.27 -13.63
N ILE A 9 11.55 -35.22 -13.53
CA ILE A 9 10.81 -33.99 -13.31
C ILE A 9 11.21 -33.56 -11.90
N SER A 10 11.96 -32.46 -11.77
CA SER A 10 12.28 -31.86 -10.49
C SER A 10 10.97 -31.48 -9.79
N LYS A 11 10.74 -32.13 -8.66
CA LYS A 11 9.59 -31.92 -7.79
C LYS A 11 9.79 -30.58 -7.09
N GLY A 12 8.92 -29.61 -7.38
CA GLY A 12 8.61 -28.48 -6.50
C GLY A 12 9.60 -27.30 -6.50
N ALA A 13 9.56 -26.45 -7.53
CA ALA A 13 9.54 -25.03 -7.21
C ALA A 13 8.14 -24.78 -6.63
N GLU A 14 8.02 -24.92 -5.31
CA GLU A 14 6.76 -24.76 -4.61
C GLU A 14 6.09 -23.46 -5.07
N LYS A 15 4.84 -23.59 -5.49
CA LYS A 15 4.04 -22.50 -6.02
C LYS A 15 3.72 -21.58 -4.86
N THR A 16 4.64 -20.69 -4.49
CA THR A 16 4.39 -19.70 -3.43
C THR A 16 3.12 -18.97 -3.80
N ALA A 17 2.19 -18.96 -2.86
CA ALA A 17 0.89 -18.37 -3.04
C ALA A 17 0.90 -17.01 -2.35
N TRP A 18 0.43 -15.99 -3.06
CA TRP A 18 0.48 -14.60 -2.62
C TRP A 18 -0.93 -14.01 -2.65
N LEU A 19 -1.21 -13.11 -1.72
CA LEU A 19 -2.53 -12.51 -1.60
C LEU A 19 -2.60 -11.21 -2.42
N LEU A 20 -3.61 -11.09 -3.27
CA LEU A 20 -3.86 -9.91 -4.09
C LEU A 20 -5.32 -9.45 -3.98
N GLY A 21 -5.50 -8.14 -4.00
CA GLY A 21 -6.82 -7.50 -4.08
C GLY A 21 -7.28 -7.40 -5.54
N PHE A 22 -8.59 -7.56 -5.75
CA PHE A 22 -9.24 -7.40 -7.05
C PHE A 22 -10.43 -6.44 -6.90
N ASP A 23 -10.69 -5.66 -7.94
CA ASP A 23 -11.83 -4.74 -8.00
C ASP A 23 -13.15 -5.44 -8.37
N ASP A 24 -14.20 -4.65 -8.58
CA ASP A 24 -15.55 -5.09 -8.97
C ASP A 24 -15.60 -5.69 -10.37
N GLU A 25 -14.75 -5.25 -11.28
CA GLU A 25 -14.57 -5.84 -12.61
C GLU A 25 -13.78 -7.16 -12.57
N GLY A 26 -13.16 -7.47 -11.42
CA GLY A 26 -12.39 -8.69 -11.21
C GLY A 26 -10.95 -8.56 -11.73
N GLU A 27 -10.50 -7.35 -12.02
CA GLU A 27 -9.12 -7.04 -12.34
C GLU A 27 -8.30 -6.91 -11.06
N ALA A 28 -7.02 -7.29 -11.12
CA ALA A 28 -6.14 -7.08 -9.98
C ALA A 28 -6.09 -5.58 -9.72
N ALA A 29 -6.38 -5.16 -8.49
CA ALA A 29 -6.43 -3.75 -8.16
C ALA A 29 -5.01 -3.18 -8.28
N VAL A 30 -4.72 -2.54 -9.42
CA VAL A 30 -3.44 -1.92 -9.72
C VAL A 30 -3.40 -0.59 -8.98
N TYR A 31 -2.50 -0.50 -8.01
CA TYR A 31 -2.36 0.67 -7.15
C TYR A 31 -1.18 1.50 -7.61
N VAL A 32 -1.48 2.48 -8.47
CA VAL A 32 -0.54 3.51 -8.89
C VAL A 32 -0.52 4.60 -7.82
N HIS A 33 0.63 4.83 -7.19
CA HIS A 33 0.82 6.01 -6.37
C HIS A 33 1.06 7.16 -7.37
N GLN A 34 0.27 8.23 -7.36
CA GLN A 34 0.65 9.43 -8.10
C GLN A 34 1.98 9.95 -7.52
N HIS A 35 3.03 10.02 -8.33
CA HIS A 35 4.14 10.93 -8.01
C HIS A 35 3.60 12.36 -8.05
N GLY A 36 3.89 13.13 -7.00
CA GLY A 36 3.36 14.48 -6.79
C GLY A 36 3.40 15.35 -8.04
N SER A 37 2.31 16.09 -8.24
CA SER A 37 2.09 16.96 -9.39
C SER A 37 3.25 17.94 -9.58
N THR A 38 3.95 17.86 -10.71
CA THR A 38 4.94 18.87 -11.08
C THR A 38 4.24 20.24 -11.21
N PRO A 39 4.73 21.31 -10.56
CA PRO A 39 4.10 22.63 -10.62
C PRO A 39 4.00 23.17 -12.05
N PRO A 40 2.96 23.96 -12.38
CA PRO A 40 2.75 24.47 -13.73
C PRO A 40 3.91 25.39 -14.16
N GLY A 41 4.52 25.08 -15.32
CA GLY A 41 5.60 25.89 -15.92
C GLY A 41 6.76 25.09 -16.53
N GLN A 42 6.89 23.79 -16.21
CA GLN A 42 7.85 22.92 -16.88
C GLN A 42 7.21 22.17 -18.03
N LEU A 43 7.36 22.72 -19.23
CA LEU A 43 6.96 22.08 -20.48
C LEU A 43 7.98 20.99 -20.86
N HIS A 44 8.01 19.89 -20.11
CA HIS A 44 8.45 18.59 -20.60
C HIS A 44 7.40 17.59 -20.17
N ARG A 45 6.81 16.89 -21.15
CA ARG A 45 5.81 15.84 -21.01
C ARG A 45 6.08 14.97 -19.78
N VAL A 46 5.42 15.25 -18.66
CA VAL A 46 5.33 14.27 -17.58
C VAL A 46 4.31 13.27 -18.06
N LYS A 47 4.79 12.25 -18.79
CA LYS A 47 4.08 10.98 -18.88
C LYS A 47 3.68 10.63 -17.45
N THR A 48 2.39 10.43 -17.20
CA THR A 48 1.92 9.77 -16.00
C THR A 48 2.41 8.31 -16.04
N ASP A 49 3.66 8.11 -15.62
CA ASP A 49 4.53 6.97 -15.97
C ASP A 49 4.30 5.75 -15.07
N HIS A 50 3.07 5.23 -15.09
CA HIS A 50 2.68 4.10 -14.23
C HIS A 50 1.92 2.98 -14.95
N GLU A 51 1.78 3.05 -16.27
CA GLU A 51 1.14 2.01 -17.10
C GLU A 51 1.83 0.64 -16.98
N ARG A 52 3.07 0.61 -16.47
CA ARG A 52 3.89 -0.59 -16.27
C ARG A 52 4.09 -0.97 -14.80
N CYS A 53 3.42 -0.27 -13.88
CA CYS A 53 3.38 -0.60 -12.47
C CYS A 53 2.33 -1.66 -12.19
N GLY A 54 2.64 -2.56 -11.26
CA GLY A 54 1.83 -3.73 -10.95
C GLY A 54 1.03 -3.54 -9.69
N PRO A 55 0.18 -4.52 -9.33
CA PRO A 55 -0.57 -4.43 -8.10
C PRO A 55 0.34 -4.64 -6.89
N VAL A 56 -0.25 -4.38 -5.73
CA VAL A 56 0.34 -4.68 -4.43
C VAL A 56 0.12 -6.16 -4.11
N VAL A 57 1.22 -6.86 -3.86
CA VAL A 57 1.27 -8.29 -3.60
C VAL A 57 1.63 -8.51 -2.14
N MET A 58 0.73 -9.16 -1.40
CA MET A 58 0.89 -9.37 0.02
C MET A 58 1.32 -10.80 0.32
N CYS A 59 2.17 -10.99 1.33
CA CYS A 59 2.59 -12.34 1.72
C CYS A 59 1.44 -13.19 2.28
N CYS A 60 0.46 -12.59 2.94
CA CYS A 60 -0.72 -13.24 3.52
C CYS A 60 -1.75 -12.21 3.99
N GLU A 61 -2.89 -12.69 4.50
CA GLU A 61 -3.98 -11.85 5.02
C GLU A 61 -3.58 -10.98 6.22
N ARG A 62 -2.57 -11.40 6.99
CA ARG A 62 -2.07 -10.60 8.14
C ARG A 62 -1.50 -9.25 7.73
N ALA A 63 -0.95 -9.14 6.51
CA ALA A 63 -0.38 -7.90 6.01
C ALA A 63 -1.47 -6.88 5.63
N ARG A 64 -2.70 -7.33 5.37
CA ARG A 64 -3.78 -6.47 4.87
C ARG A 64 -4.23 -5.42 5.88
N PRO A 65 -4.64 -5.74 7.13
CA PRO A 65 -5.15 -4.73 8.05
C PRO A 65 -4.19 -3.54 8.30
N PRO A 66 -2.90 -3.75 8.62
CA PRO A 66 -2.01 -2.63 8.88
C PRO A 66 -1.68 -1.84 7.60
N PHE A 67 -1.62 -2.51 6.44
CA PHE A 67 -1.46 -1.83 5.15
C PHE A 67 -2.71 -0.98 4.81
N ALA A 68 -3.91 -1.53 4.98
CA ALA A 68 -5.16 -0.81 4.74
C ALA A 68 -5.34 0.38 5.68
N ALA A 69 -4.87 0.30 6.92
CA ALA A 69 -4.87 1.43 7.84
C ALA A 69 -3.89 2.54 7.39
N ALA A 70 -2.74 2.17 6.85
CA ALA A 70 -1.75 3.16 6.39
C ALA A 70 -2.12 3.81 5.05
N VAL A 71 -2.82 3.09 4.16
CA VAL A 71 -3.22 3.57 2.83
C VAL A 71 -4.69 3.20 2.51
N PRO A 72 -5.67 3.75 3.24
CA PRO A 72 -7.08 3.33 3.14
C PRO A 72 -7.67 3.55 1.75
N ALA A 73 -7.41 4.72 1.14
CA ALA A 73 -7.86 5.04 -0.21
C ALA A 73 -7.36 4.05 -1.28
N LEU A 74 -6.20 3.41 -1.05
CA LEU A 74 -5.74 2.34 -1.94
C LEU A 74 -6.55 1.07 -1.69
N CYS A 75 -6.77 0.67 -0.44
CA CYS A 75 -7.45 -0.59 -0.14
C CYS A 75 -8.97 -0.60 -0.42
N GLU A 76 -9.62 0.55 -0.46
CA GLU A 76 -11.07 0.67 -0.71
C GLU A 76 -11.50 0.19 -2.10
N ARG A 77 -10.61 0.21 -3.10
CA ARG A 77 -10.92 -0.26 -4.45
C ARG A 77 -11.00 -1.79 -4.57
N ALA A 78 -10.34 -2.53 -3.68
CA ALA A 78 -10.41 -3.99 -3.71
C ALA A 78 -11.69 -4.49 -3.04
N THR A 79 -12.56 -5.09 -3.84
CA THR A 79 -13.81 -5.71 -3.38
C THR A 79 -13.59 -7.13 -2.86
N GLN A 80 -12.55 -7.81 -3.37
CA GLN A 80 -12.22 -9.17 -2.98
C GLN A 80 -10.72 -9.38 -2.91
N TRP A 81 -10.30 -10.38 -2.13
CA TRP A 81 -8.91 -10.77 -1.99
C TRP A 81 -8.78 -12.25 -2.36
N ARG A 82 -7.81 -12.58 -3.21
CA ARG A 82 -7.59 -13.95 -3.66
C ARG A 82 -6.12 -14.32 -3.58
N VAL A 83 -5.89 -15.57 -3.19
CA VAL A 83 -4.56 -16.18 -3.23
C VAL A 83 -4.23 -16.56 -4.66
N GLN A 84 -3.14 -16.02 -5.19
CA GLN A 84 -2.64 -16.26 -6.54
C GLN A 84 -1.29 -16.98 -6.49
N PRO A 85 -1.06 -17.98 -7.36
CA PRO A 85 0.23 -18.63 -7.46
C PRO A 85 1.26 -17.70 -8.12
N ALA A 86 2.52 -17.79 -7.69
CA ALA A 86 3.66 -17.07 -8.29
C ALA A 86 3.74 -17.19 -9.82
N GLY A 87 3.32 -18.33 -10.39
CA GLY A 87 3.25 -18.54 -11.83
C GLY A 87 2.27 -17.60 -12.56
N HIS A 88 1.14 -17.26 -11.94
CA HIS A 88 0.18 -16.30 -12.50
C HIS A 88 0.80 -14.90 -12.51
N LEU A 89 1.43 -14.50 -11.41
CA LEU A 89 2.11 -13.21 -11.25
C LEU A 89 3.31 -13.03 -12.19
N LYS A 90 4.03 -14.12 -12.48
CA LYS A 90 5.06 -14.13 -13.52
C LYS A 90 4.49 -13.79 -14.91
N GLY A 91 3.28 -14.25 -15.21
CA GLY A 91 2.60 -13.95 -16.47
C GLY A 91 2.39 -12.44 -16.70
N TRP A 92 2.22 -11.67 -15.63
CA TRP A 92 2.09 -10.21 -15.74
C TRP A 92 3.39 -9.53 -16.16
N PHE A 93 4.54 -9.99 -15.65
CA PHE A 93 5.85 -9.56 -16.15
C PHE A 93 6.08 -9.94 -17.63
N GLU A 94 5.48 -11.04 -18.10
CA GLU A 94 5.52 -11.41 -19.52
C GLU A 94 4.59 -10.51 -20.36
N GLY A 95 3.53 -9.99 -19.76
CA GLY A 95 2.61 -9.01 -20.35
C GLY A 95 3.11 -7.57 -20.37
N GLY A 96 4.36 -7.30 -19.93
CA GLY A 96 4.96 -5.96 -19.98
C GLY A 96 4.97 -5.21 -18.65
N LEU A 97 4.58 -5.86 -17.56
CA LEU A 97 4.80 -5.32 -16.22
C LEU A 97 6.30 -5.14 -15.94
N GLU A 98 6.69 -4.00 -15.37
CA GLU A 98 8.09 -3.72 -15.03
C GLU A 98 8.36 -3.85 -13.54
N THR A 99 7.41 -3.43 -12.71
CA THR A 99 7.58 -3.33 -11.26
C THR A 99 6.38 -3.90 -10.52
N MET A 100 6.63 -4.65 -9.45
CA MET A 100 5.60 -5.15 -8.53
C MET A 100 5.87 -4.67 -7.12
N TYR A 101 4.82 -4.30 -6.40
CA TYR A 101 4.91 -3.83 -5.02
C TYR A 101 4.62 -4.98 -4.08
N PHE A 102 5.39 -5.09 -3.00
CA PHE A 102 5.28 -6.16 -2.03
C PHE A 102 4.96 -5.60 -0.65
N VAL A 103 4.12 -6.33 0.07
CA VAL A 103 3.83 -6.09 1.49
C VAL A 103 4.09 -7.36 2.26
N LEU A 104 5.03 -7.30 3.19
CA LEU A 104 5.35 -8.40 4.10
C LEU A 104 4.86 -8.05 5.49
N CYS A 105 4.11 -8.94 6.14
CA CYS A 105 3.84 -8.79 7.57
C CYS A 105 5.11 -9.05 8.38
N ASP A 106 5.22 -8.41 9.54
CA ASP A 106 6.14 -8.87 10.56
C ASP A 106 5.63 -10.19 11.17
N ALA A 107 6.55 -11.10 11.49
CA ALA A 107 6.18 -12.39 12.05
C ALA A 107 5.65 -12.25 13.49
N ASN A 108 6.19 -11.30 14.24
CA ASN A 108 6.00 -11.15 15.68
C ASN A 108 5.05 -10.02 16.05
N ASP A 109 4.85 -9.04 15.16
CA ASP A 109 4.03 -7.85 15.44
C ASP A 109 2.99 -7.61 14.33
N ALA A 110 1.71 -7.67 14.70
CA ALA A 110 0.61 -7.45 13.74
C ALA A 110 0.44 -5.99 13.31
N ALA A 111 1.03 -5.03 14.03
CA ALA A 111 1.03 -3.62 13.68
C ALA A 111 2.16 -3.25 12.70
N VAL A 112 3.13 -4.14 12.50
CA VAL A 112 4.31 -3.89 11.67
C VAL A 112 4.19 -4.62 10.33
N PHE A 113 4.51 -3.89 9.27
CA PHE A 113 4.62 -4.43 7.92
C PHE A 113 5.76 -3.77 7.17
N TYR A 114 6.19 -4.38 6.07
CA TYR A 114 7.27 -3.88 5.23
C TYR A 114 6.77 -3.70 3.81
N THR A 115 7.00 -2.53 3.22
CA THR A 115 6.57 -2.20 1.86
C THR A 115 7.75 -1.85 0.97
N PHE A 116 7.85 -2.46 -0.20
CA PHE A 116 8.92 -2.19 -1.16
C PHE A 116 8.48 -2.54 -2.58
N ALA A 117 9.20 -2.02 -3.57
CA ALA A 117 8.96 -2.27 -4.99
C ALA A 117 10.13 -3.04 -5.58
N LEU A 118 9.86 -4.05 -6.40
CA LEU A 118 10.87 -4.86 -7.06
C LEU A 118 10.65 -4.89 -8.58
N ALA A 119 11.75 -4.74 -9.31
CA ALA A 119 11.80 -5.04 -10.74
C ALA A 119 11.72 -6.55 -10.98
N ARG A 120 11.45 -6.93 -12.24
CA ARG A 120 11.21 -8.32 -12.66
C ARG A 120 12.18 -9.36 -12.06
N PRO A 121 13.52 -9.25 -12.14
CA PRO A 121 14.41 -10.29 -11.64
C PRO A 121 14.23 -10.55 -10.14
N GLN A 122 14.26 -9.49 -9.33
CA GLN A 122 14.14 -9.57 -7.87
C GLN A 122 12.74 -10.01 -7.44
N ALA A 123 11.70 -9.52 -8.12
CA ALA A 123 10.33 -9.92 -7.87
C ALA A 123 10.15 -11.42 -8.11
N LEU A 124 10.67 -11.95 -9.24
CA LEU A 124 10.59 -13.38 -9.52
C LEU A 124 11.40 -14.22 -8.53
N ASP A 125 12.58 -13.76 -8.10
CA ASP A 125 13.35 -14.51 -7.09
C ASP A 125 12.63 -14.57 -5.73
N LEU A 126 11.96 -13.50 -5.32
CA LEU A 126 11.10 -13.51 -4.13
C LEU A 126 9.86 -14.39 -4.32
N LEU A 127 9.13 -14.22 -5.44
CA LEU A 127 7.91 -14.97 -5.74
C LEU A 127 8.15 -16.48 -5.77
N PHE A 128 9.26 -16.94 -6.32
CA PHE A 128 9.62 -18.36 -6.42
C PHE A 128 10.48 -18.86 -5.25
N GLY A 129 10.62 -18.07 -4.18
CA GLY A 129 11.28 -18.48 -2.94
C GLY A 129 12.80 -18.69 -3.05
N ARG A 130 13.44 -18.17 -4.11
CA ARG A 130 14.90 -18.18 -4.24
C ARG A 130 15.56 -17.18 -3.29
N THR A 131 14.86 -16.08 -3.03
CA THR A 131 15.20 -15.11 -1.97
C THR A 131 14.17 -15.20 -0.86
N LYS A 132 14.63 -15.32 0.38
CA LYS A 132 13.74 -15.34 1.55
C LYS A 132 13.14 -13.95 1.77
N PRO A 133 11.85 -13.83 2.16
CA PRO A 133 11.22 -12.55 2.48
C PRO A 133 11.97 -11.73 3.54
N ASP A 134 12.65 -12.40 4.49
CA ASP A 134 13.41 -11.78 5.57
C ASP A 134 14.49 -10.80 5.07
N MET A 135 15.04 -11.02 3.87
CA MET A 135 16.02 -10.13 3.25
C MET A 135 15.46 -8.73 2.93
N TYR A 136 14.14 -8.61 2.86
CA TYR A 136 13.44 -7.36 2.57
C TYR A 136 12.73 -6.77 3.80
N ARG A 137 12.89 -7.38 4.99
CA ARG A 137 12.39 -6.80 6.25
C ARG A 137 13.40 -5.82 6.83
N LEU A 138 13.73 -4.79 6.05
CA LEU A 138 14.73 -3.80 6.39
C LEU A 138 14.07 -2.56 7.04
N PRO A 139 14.76 -1.85 7.96
CA PRO A 139 14.21 -0.67 8.64
C PRO A 139 13.68 0.41 7.69
N GLU A 140 14.31 0.62 6.54
CA GLU A 140 13.90 1.59 5.52
C GLU A 140 12.58 1.25 4.82
N PHE A 141 12.15 -0.01 4.87
CA PHE A 141 10.87 -0.48 4.32
C PHE A 141 9.81 -0.67 5.40
N LYS A 142 10.19 -0.53 6.67
CA LYS A 142 9.32 -0.79 7.82
C LYS A 142 8.28 0.32 7.95
N MET A 143 7.03 -0.10 8.05
CA MET A 143 5.89 0.72 8.34
C MET A 143 5.26 0.22 9.65
N VAL A 144 4.79 1.16 10.46
CA VAL A 144 4.03 0.87 11.67
C VAL A 144 2.62 1.41 11.44
N LYS A 145 1.62 0.60 11.76
CA LYS A 145 0.22 1.03 11.74
C LYS A 145 0.12 2.33 12.56
N PRO A 146 -0.47 3.42 12.01
CA PRO A 146 -0.76 4.58 12.83
C PRO A 146 -1.73 4.17 13.93
N ASP A 147 -1.38 4.43 15.20
CA ASP A 147 -2.31 4.25 16.31
C ASP A 147 -3.49 5.18 16.08
N HIS A 148 -4.64 4.61 15.75
CA HIS A 148 -5.89 5.37 15.64
C HIS A 148 -6.47 5.76 17.02
N ASP A 149 -5.70 5.59 18.10
CA ASP A 149 -6.09 5.95 19.47
C ASP A 149 -5.75 7.42 19.82
N VAL A 150 -5.51 8.28 18.82
CA VAL A 150 -5.70 9.72 19.04
C VAL A 150 -7.20 9.98 18.93
N GLU A 151 -7.92 9.83 20.05
CA GLU A 151 -9.24 10.44 20.20
C GLU A 151 -9.14 11.89 19.70
N PRO A 152 -10.09 12.38 18.88
CA PRO A 152 -10.15 13.80 18.61
C PRO A 152 -10.31 14.47 19.97
N SER A 153 -9.27 15.20 20.40
CA SER A 153 -9.28 15.97 21.64
C SER A 153 -10.58 16.76 21.67
N SER A 154 -11.50 16.31 22.52
CA SER A 154 -12.71 16.99 22.89
C SER A 154 -12.33 18.13 23.82
N THR A 155 -11.51 19.05 23.32
CA THR A 155 -11.41 20.37 23.94
C THR A 155 -12.64 21.13 23.46
N PRO A 156 -13.69 21.32 24.28
CA PRO A 156 -14.79 22.17 23.87
C PRO A 156 -14.21 23.55 23.59
N ALA A 157 -14.46 24.06 22.38
CA ALA A 157 -14.22 25.46 22.07
C ALA A 157 -14.90 26.29 23.16
N ARG A 158 -14.10 27.03 23.94
CA ARG A 158 -14.62 28.05 24.84
C ARG A 158 -15.42 29.03 23.98
N VAL A 159 -16.74 28.91 24.05
CA VAL A 159 -17.65 29.97 23.61
C VAL A 159 -17.30 31.16 24.49
N ILE A 160 -16.64 32.16 23.91
CA ILE A 160 -16.47 33.46 24.54
C ILE A 160 -17.83 34.11 24.42
N ASP A 161 -18.62 34.03 25.50
CA ASP A 161 -19.84 34.80 25.66
C ASP A 161 -19.46 36.27 25.74
N VAL A 162 -19.69 37.01 24.65
CA VAL A 162 -19.63 38.46 24.64
C VAL A 162 -21.04 38.96 24.93
N SER A 163 -21.36 39.05 26.21
CA SER A 163 -22.56 39.75 26.67
C SER A 163 -22.43 41.27 26.38
N PRO A 164 -23.50 41.94 25.93
CA PRO A 164 -23.50 43.36 25.64
C PRO A 164 -24.06 44.15 26.84
N ASP A 165 -23.20 44.85 27.57
CA ASP A 165 -23.64 45.84 28.56
C ASP A 165 -23.21 47.24 28.09
N GLY A 166 -24.17 47.96 27.50
CA GLY A 166 -24.19 49.41 27.59
C GLY A 166 -24.69 49.81 28.98
N PRO A 167 -24.30 51.00 29.48
CA PRO A 167 -25.37 51.95 29.75
C PRO A 167 -25.07 53.41 29.38
N THR A 168 -26.18 54.03 29.01
CA THR A 168 -26.67 55.40 29.08
C THR A 168 -26.06 56.39 30.09
N ASP A 169 -25.90 57.61 29.56
CA ASP A 169 -26.33 58.93 30.08
C ASP A 169 -25.49 59.82 31.02
N GLU A 170 -25.73 61.12 30.75
CA GLU A 170 -25.53 62.34 31.52
C GLU A 170 -24.12 62.79 31.94
N LEU A 171 -23.72 63.97 31.47
CA LEU A 171 -23.58 65.11 32.39
C LEU A 171 -23.58 66.46 31.68
N SER A 172 -24.51 67.28 32.16
CA SER A 172 -24.76 68.69 31.88
C SER A 172 -23.73 69.61 32.55
N SER A 173 -23.28 70.59 31.77
CA SER A 173 -23.06 72.03 32.04
C SER A 173 -22.17 72.56 33.19
N THR A 174 -21.29 73.49 32.75
CA THR A 174 -20.88 74.81 33.34
C THR A 174 -19.98 74.87 34.58
N PRO A 175 -19.30 76.01 34.87
CA PRO A 175 -19.49 77.42 34.43
C PRO A 175 -18.58 77.94 33.31
#